data_AF-A0A7V5L2Y3-F1
#
_entry.id   AF-A0A7V5L2Y3-F1
#
_cell.length_a   1.000
_cell.length_b   1.000
_cell.length_c   1.000
_cell.angle_alpha   90.00
_cell.angle_beta   90.00
_cell.angle_gamma   90.00
#
_symmetry.space_group_name_H-M   'P 1'
#
loop_
_entity.id
_entity.type
_entity.pdbx_description
1 polymer ?
#
loop_
_entity_poly.entity_id
_entity_poly.type
_entity_poly.pdbx_seq_one_letter_code
_entity_poly.pdbx_strand_id
1 'polypeptide(L)'
;MGRKTDELFEKKYELYELALQETIQAVEEYEDFTYLYMCIIKQLQPFYSDGEIRDRKKAEEEIKVALDLIEELGKEFINKDVQTVRGLLPKLLNYFEQTKKSVKKCQETGLGDSTLKVLYLAWQWNKSFIKAKKKPRRDRARWDRDFYLEYAEDLIGEEFEKSKETVFNELDNIIQASSAIENINSILRPYLDSSRSQTTQEFLNIFMFYHNHRRYKDGKRKGKTPMEIFTGQKQEKDWIELLLDDVEKKKPDFFL
;
A
#
# COMPACT_ATOMS: atom_id res chain seq x y z
N MET A 1 -13.02 -54.00 40.17
CA MET A 1 -12.36 -53.57 38.91
C MET A 1 -13.00 -52.30 38.28
N GLY A 2 -13.75 -51.47 39.02
CA GLY A 2 -14.42 -50.28 38.46
C GLY A 2 -13.70 -48.93 38.72
N ARG A 3 -13.34 -48.63 39.97
CA ARG A 3 -12.93 -47.27 40.39
C ARG A 3 -11.73 -46.63 39.66
N LYS A 4 -10.67 -47.39 39.35
CA LYS A 4 -9.48 -46.85 38.66
C LYS A 4 -9.74 -46.47 37.20
N THR A 5 -10.73 -47.09 36.57
CA THR A 5 -11.10 -46.84 35.18
C THR A 5 -11.98 -45.59 35.07
N ASP A 6 -12.84 -45.39 36.07
CA ASP A 6 -13.71 -44.22 36.20
C ASP A 6 -12.87 -42.96 36.52
N GLU A 7 -11.96 -43.00 37.50
CA GLU A 7 -11.06 -41.87 37.79
C GLU A 7 -10.19 -41.44 36.59
N LEU A 8 -9.78 -42.40 35.75
CA LEU A 8 -9.03 -42.13 34.53
C LEU A 8 -9.91 -41.50 33.44
N PHE A 9 -11.19 -41.90 33.37
CA PHE A 9 -12.16 -41.34 32.43
C PHE A 9 -12.50 -39.91 32.81
N GLU A 10 -12.82 -39.64 34.07
CA GLU A 10 -13.11 -38.31 34.60
C GLU A 10 -11.95 -37.34 34.35
N LYS A 11 -10.70 -37.76 34.63
CA LYS A 11 -9.52 -36.94 34.34
C LYS A 11 -9.37 -36.63 32.85
N LYS A 12 -9.67 -37.59 31.96
CA LYS A 12 -9.63 -37.35 30.51
C LYS A 12 -10.77 -36.44 30.06
N TYR A 13 -11.94 -36.55 30.69
CA TYR A 13 -13.09 -35.70 30.42
C TYR A 13 -12.82 -34.25 30.83
N GLU A 14 -12.25 -34.02 32.03
CA GLU A 14 -11.81 -32.69 32.47
C GLU A 14 -10.79 -32.06 31.53
N LEU A 15 -9.80 -32.84 31.07
CA LEU A 15 -8.83 -32.38 30.07
C LEU A 15 -9.48 -32.04 28.72
N TYR A 16 -10.49 -32.81 28.31
CA TYR A 16 -11.25 -32.54 27.10
C TYR A 16 -12.07 -31.25 27.22
N GLU A 17 -12.78 -31.05 28.32
CA GLU A 17 -13.56 -29.84 28.58
C GLU A 17 -12.65 -28.60 28.65
N LEU A 18 -11.50 -28.71 29.32
CA LEU A 18 -10.52 -27.62 29.35
C LEU A 18 -9.99 -27.30 27.95
N ALA A 19 -9.62 -28.32 27.17
CA ALA A 19 -9.15 -28.12 25.80
C ALA A 19 -10.24 -27.54 24.89
N LEU A 20 -11.51 -27.92 25.10
CA LEU A 20 -12.64 -27.36 24.38
C LEU A 20 -12.82 -25.87 24.72
N GLN A 21 -12.77 -25.51 25.99
CA GLN A 21 -12.85 -24.12 26.44
C GLN A 21 -11.70 -23.27 25.89
N GLU A 22 -10.46 -23.77 25.98
CA GLU A 22 -9.28 -23.12 25.41
C GLU A 22 -9.41 -22.93 23.90
N THR A 23 -9.97 -23.93 23.19
CA THR A 23 -10.20 -23.85 21.74
C THR A 23 -11.24 -22.79 21.39
N ILE A 24 -12.37 -22.76 22.11
CA ILE A 24 -13.43 -21.76 21.90
C ILE A 24 -12.87 -20.36 22.14
N GLN A 25 -12.20 -20.15 23.26
CA GLN A 25 -11.59 -18.86 23.57
C GLN A 25 -10.57 -18.43 22.51
N ALA A 26 -9.72 -19.34 22.03
CA ALA A 26 -8.76 -19.02 20.98
C ALA A 26 -9.41 -18.66 19.64
N VAL A 27 -10.56 -19.27 19.32
CA VAL A 27 -11.35 -18.91 18.13
C VAL A 27 -11.95 -17.52 18.28
N GLU A 28 -12.59 -17.23 19.41
CA GLU A 28 -13.19 -15.91 19.69
C GLU A 28 -12.14 -14.80 19.61
N GLU A 29 -11.00 -14.97 20.28
CA GLU A 29 -9.90 -14.01 20.25
C GLU A 29 -9.36 -13.77 18.83
N TYR A 30 -9.25 -14.84 18.03
CA TYR A 30 -8.82 -14.73 16.64
C TYR A 30 -9.85 -13.98 15.78
N GLU A 31 -11.13 -14.26 15.96
CA GLU A 31 -12.21 -13.63 15.21
C GLU A 31 -12.33 -12.14 15.56
N ASP A 32 -12.30 -11.80 16.85
CA ASP A 32 -12.33 -10.41 17.34
C ASP A 32 -11.14 -9.61 16.82
N PHE A 33 -9.93 -10.15 16.96
CA PHE A 33 -8.74 -9.49 16.41
C PHE A 33 -8.84 -9.34 14.90
N THR A 34 -9.28 -10.38 14.19
CA THR A 34 -9.41 -10.34 12.72
C THR A 34 -10.41 -9.28 12.28
N TYR A 35 -11.54 -9.16 12.98
CA TYR A 35 -12.54 -8.15 12.72
C TYR A 35 -11.98 -6.74 12.90
N LEU A 36 -11.37 -6.46 14.06
CA LEU A 36 -10.79 -5.15 14.39
C LEU A 36 -9.64 -4.77 13.44
N TYR A 37 -8.78 -5.74 13.11
CA TYR A 37 -7.73 -5.58 12.11
C TYR A 37 -8.32 -5.19 10.75
N MET A 38 -9.39 -5.85 10.30
CA MET A 38 -10.04 -5.52 9.03
C MET A 38 -10.71 -4.14 9.07
N CYS A 39 -11.26 -3.72 10.22
CA CYS A 39 -11.76 -2.35 10.42
C CYS A 39 -10.65 -1.32 10.19
N ILE A 40 -9.46 -1.51 10.78
CA ILE A 40 -8.29 -0.64 10.55
C ILE A 40 -7.89 -0.63 9.07
N ILE A 41 -7.75 -1.81 8.45
CA ILE A 41 -7.33 -1.92 7.04
C ILE A 41 -8.31 -1.23 6.09
N LYS A 42 -9.62 -1.26 6.38
CA LYS A 42 -10.63 -0.53 5.60
C LYS A 42 -10.45 0.98 5.70
N GLN A 43 -10.06 1.51 6.87
CA GLN A 43 -9.81 2.95 7.03
C GLN A 43 -8.60 3.46 6.25
N LEU A 44 -7.68 2.57 5.86
CA LEU A 44 -6.55 2.93 4.99
C LEU A 44 -6.98 3.06 3.51
N GLN A 45 -8.21 2.73 3.15
CA GLN A 45 -8.68 2.90 1.78
C GLN A 45 -9.13 4.35 1.53
N PRO A 46 -8.68 4.99 0.44
CA PRO A 46 -9.06 6.37 0.13
C PRO A 46 -10.56 6.55 -0.17
N PHE A 47 -11.25 5.46 -0.56
CA PHE A 47 -12.68 5.47 -0.86
C PHE A 47 -13.47 4.57 0.08
N TYR A 48 -14.72 4.96 0.35
CA TYR A 48 -15.76 4.09 0.92
C TYR A 48 -16.21 3.06 -0.11
N SER A 49 -17.05 2.10 0.30
CA SER A 49 -17.58 1.04 -0.58
C SER A 49 -18.54 1.54 -1.66
N ASP A 50 -19.06 2.76 -1.50
CA ASP A 50 -19.89 3.47 -2.47
C ASP A 50 -19.07 4.36 -3.43
N GLY A 51 -17.75 4.39 -3.26
CA GLY A 51 -16.83 5.21 -4.05
C GLY A 51 -16.69 6.66 -3.56
N GLU A 52 -17.36 7.06 -2.49
CA GLU A 52 -17.17 8.37 -1.87
C GLU A 52 -15.77 8.51 -1.25
N ILE A 53 -15.25 9.73 -1.23
CA ILE A 53 -13.94 10.01 -0.59
C ILE A 53 -14.07 9.76 0.92
N ARG A 54 -13.11 9.02 1.49
CA ARG A 54 -13.05 8.79 2.92
C ARG A 54 -12.66 10.07 3.67
N ASP A 55 -13.42 10.40 4.72
CA ASP A 55 -13.04 11.50 5.60
C ASP A 55 -11.85 11.10 6.48
N ARG A 56 -10.84 11.97 6.52
CA ARG A 56 -9.59 11.71 7.24
C ARG A 56 -9.80 11.65 8.76
N LYS A 57 -10.59 12.56 9.33
CA LYS A 57 -10.76 12.65 10.78
C LYS A 57 -11.56 11.44 11.27
N LYS A 58 -12.65 11.12 10.59
CA LYS A 58 -13.46 9.94 10.86
C LYS A 58 -12.64 8.65 10.74
N ALA A 59 -11.84 8.51 9.69
CA ALA A 59 -10.95 7.35 9.55
C ALA A 59 -9.92 7.26 10.69
N GLU A 60 -9.35 8.39 11.13
CA GLU A 60 -8.42 8.45 12.25
C GLU A 60 -9.08 8.03 13.58
N GLU A 61 -10.30 8.52 13.84
CA GLU A 61 -11.11 8.16 15.02
C GLU A 61 -11.48 6.68 15.01
N GLU A 62 -11.96 6.15 13.89
CA GLU A 62 -12.29 4.72 13.75
C GLU A 62 -11.06 3.82 13.94
N ILE A 63 -9.87 4.24 13.47
CA ILE A 63 -8.62 3.52 13.74
C ILE A 63 -8.30 3.54 15.24
N LYS A 64 -8.43 4.69 15.91
CA LYS A 64 -8.17 4.79 17.37
C LYS A 64 -9.07 3.86 18.16
N VAL A 65 -10.38 3.90 17.90
CA VAL A 65 -11.35 3.02 18.56
C VAL A 65 -11.01 1.55 18.34
N ALA A 66 -10.66 1.15 17.10
CA ALA A 66 -10.26 -0.22 16.84
C ALA A 66 -8.96 -0.63 17.56
N LEU A 67 -8.00 0.30 17.72
CA LEU A 67 -6.77 0.05 18.47
C LEU A 67 -7.03 -0.06 19.97
N ASP A 68 -7.94 0.74 20.53
CA ASP A 68 -8.36 0.66 21.93
C ASP A 68 -8.98 -0.72 22.20
N LEU A 69 -9.90 -1.16 21.33
CA LEU A 69 -10.53 -2.49 21.42
C LEU A 69 -9.51 -3.64 21.27
N ILE A 70 -8.46 -3.48 20.44
CA ILE A 70 -7.40 -4.49 20.33
C ILE A 70 -6.60 -4.59 21.64
N GLU A 71 -6.34 -3.48 22.33
CA GLU A 71 -5.66 -3.51 23.65
C GLU A 71 -6.52 -4.17 24.72
N GLU A 72 -7.84 -4.00 24.66
CA GLU A 72 -8.79 -4.64 25.58
C GLU A 72 -8.81 -6.18 25.45
N LEU A 73 -8.33 -6.75 24.34
CA LEU A 73 -8.12 -8.20 24.20
C LEU A 73 -7.03 -8.73 25.16
N GLY A 74 -6.26 -7.85 25.82
CA GLY A 74 -5.30 -8.22 26.88
C GLY A 74 -4.06 -8.96 26.36
N LYS A 75 -3.77 -8.88 25.07
CA LYS A 75 -2.64 -9.60 24.44
C LYS A 75 -1.38 -8.74 24.41
N GLU A 76 -0.52 -8.91 25.42
CA GLU A 76 0.71 -8.12 25.59
C GLU A 76 1.62 -8.07 24.35
N PHE A 77 1.69 -9.17 23.58
CA PHE A 77 2.54 -9.25 22.39
C PHE A 77 2.09 -8.30 21.27
N ILE A 78 0.81 -7.88 21.24
CA ILE A 78 0.26 -6.98 20.22
C ILE A 78 0.42 -5.51 20.63
N ASN A 79 0.55 -5.22 21.93
CA ASN A 79 0.63 -3.84 22.45
C ASN A 79 1.71 -3.01 21.77
N LYS A 80 2.88 -3.60 21.49
CA LYS A 80 3.96 -2.90 20.77
C LYS A 80 3.52 -2.46 19.37
N ASP A 81 2.79 -3.30 18.65
CA ASP A 81 2.29 -3.00 17.32
C ASP A 81 1.19 -1.93 17.38
N VAL A 82 0.28 -2.02 18.36
CA VAL A 82 -0.73 -0.98 18.62
C VAL A 82 -0.08 0.39 18.81
N GLN A 83 0.91 0.48 19.71
CA GLN A 83 1.61 1.73 20.00
C GLN A 83 2.37 2.24 18.78
N THR A 84 2.94 1.35 17.97
CA THR A 84 3.58 1.71 16.71
C THR A 84 2.57 2.34 15.75
N VAL A 85 1.40 1.75 15.58
CA VAL A 85 0.34 2.30 14.71
C VAL A 85 -0.13 3.66 15.25
N ARG A 86 -0.35 3.80 16.57
CA ARG A 86 -0.73 5.09 17.18
C ARG A 86 0.30 6.18 16.91
N GLY A 87 1.59 5.88 17.04
CA GLY A 87 2.68 6.82 16.75
C GLY A 87 2.74 7.25 15.29
N LEU A 88 2.39 6.36 14.37
CA LEU A 88 2.36 6.65 12.92
C LEU A 88 1.08 7.36 12.48
N LEU A 89 -0.02 7.18 13.20
CA LEU A 89 -1.36 7.61 12.83
C LEU A 89 -1.48 9.09 12.38
N PRO A 90 -0.86 10.08 13.06
CA PRO A 90 -0.96 11.48 12.65
C PRO A 90 -0.53 11.76 11.20
N LYS A 91 0.41 10.95 10.68
CA LYS A 91 0.95 11.06 9.32
C LYS A 91 0.48 9.96 8.38
N LEU A 92 -0.07 8.87 8.93
CA LEU A 92 -0.45 7.66 8.19
C LEU A 92 -1.41 7.98 7.04
N LEU A 93 -2.38 8.87 7.28
CA LEU A 93 -3.44 9.23 6.32
C LEU A 93 -3.14 10.48 5.48
N ASN A 94 -1.89 10.97 5.44
CA ASN A 94 -1.55 12.21 4.72
C ASN A 94 -1.89 12.16 3.21
N TYR A 95 -1.93 10.96 2.60
CA TYR A 95 -2.32 10.80 1.19
C TYR A 95 -3.80 11.07 0.91
N PHE A 96 -4.64 11.25 1.94
CA PHE A 96 -6.04 11.66 1.75
C PHE A 96 -6.14 13.06 1.14
N GLU A 97 -5.18 13.95 1.43
CA GLU A 97 -5.12 15.27 0.79
C GLU A 97 -4.75 15.17 -0.71
N GLN A 98 -3.91 14.20 -1.08
CA GLN A 98 -3.66 13.89 -2.50
C GLN A 98 -4.90 13.28 -3.15
N THR A 99 -5.64 12.45 -2.43
CA THR A 99 -6.90 11.85 -2.90
C THR A 99 -7.90 12.92 -3.29
N LYS A 100 -8.11 13.93 -2.44
CA LYS A 100 -8.99 15.08 -2.76
C LYS A 100 -8.55 15.81 -4.04
N LYS A 101 -7.25 16.03 -4.22
CA LYS A 101 -6.70 16.69 -5.43
C LYS A 101 -6.92 15.85 -6.68
N SER A 102 -6.63 14.55 -6.63
CA SER A 102 -6.84 13.63 -7.76
C SER A 102 -8.32 13.53 -8.12
N VAL A 103 -9.21 13.41 -7.14
CA VAL A 103 -10.66 13.33 -7.39
C VAL A 103 -11.18 14.61 -8.05
N LYS A 104 -10.74 15.80 -7.59
CA LYS A 104 -11.11 17.06 -8.23
C LYS A 104 -10.73 17.08 -9.72
N LYS A 105 -9.52 16.63 -10.06
CA LYS A 105 -9.11 16.52 -11.47
C LYS A 105 -9.92 15.47 -12.25
N CYS A 106 -10.25 14.34 -11.63
CA CYS A 106 -11.12 13.35 -12.26
C CYS A 106 -12.51 13.94 -12.57
N GLN A 107 -13.05 14.80 -11.70
CA GLN A 107 -14.33 15.49 -11.95
C GLN A 107 -14.27 16.45 -13.14
N GLU A 108 -13.09 16.98 -13.48
CA GLU A 108 -12.89 17.85 -14.65
C GLU A 108 -12.94 17.08 -15.99
N THR A 109 -12.97 15.74 -15.97
CA THR A 109 -13.07 14.90 -17.19
C THR A 109 -14.45 14.94 -17.86
N GLY A 110 -15.48 15.43 -17.17
CA GLY A 110 -16.86 15.46 -17.66
C GLY A 110 -17.63 14.15 -17.52
N LEU A 111 -17.03 13.11 -16.92
CA LEU A 111 -17.72 11.87 -16.58
C LEU A 111 -18.74 12.10 -15.44
N GLY A 112 -19.85 11.36 -15.49
CA GLY A 112 -20.85 11.38 -14.43
C GLY A 112 -20.30 10.88 -13.09
N ASP A 113 -20.82 11.43 -11.99
CA ASP A 113 -20.34 11.12 -10.63
C ASP A 113 -20.43 9.62 -10.29
N SER A 114 -21.52 8.95 -10.68
CA SER A 114 -21.66 7.51 -10.52
C SER A 114 -20.58 6.71 -11.25
N THR A 115 -20.29 7.10 -12.50
CA THR A 115 -19.24 6.47 -13.33
C THR A 115 -17.86 6.66 -12.71
N LEU A 116 -17.57 7.86 -12.22
CA LEU A 116 -16.32 8.17 -11.52
C LEU A 116 -16.16 7.29 -10.28
N LYS A 117 -17.19 7.17 -9.44
CA LYS A 117 -17.17 6.33 -8.23
C LYS A 117 -16.89 4.86 -8.54
N VAL A 118 -17.49 4.31 -9.60
CA VAL A 118 -17.20 2.93 -10.05
C VAL A 118 -15.74 2.80 -10.47
N LEU A 119 -15.20 3.75 -11.24
CA LEU A 119 -13.78 3.76 -11.62
C LEU A 119 -12.84 3.92 -10.41
N TYR A 120 -13.24 4.68 -9.38
CA TYR A 120 -12.46 4.84 -8.14
C TYR A 120 -12.35 3.50 -7.40
N LEU A 121 -13.45 2.75 -7.31
CA LEU A 121 -13.49 1.43 -6.72
C LEU A 121 -12.68 0.41 -7.53
N ALA A 122 -12.81 0.41 -8.86
CA ALA A 122 -11.99 -0.42 -9.75
C ALA A 122 -10.49 -0.16 -9.54
N TRP A 123 -10.08 1.11 -9.45
CA TRP A 123 -8.70 1.49 -9.18
C TRP A 123 -8.25 1.01 -7.79
N GLN A 124 -9.04 1.23 -6.75
CA GLN A 124 -8.73 0.81 -5.39
C GLN A 124 -8.51 -0.70 -5.26
N TRP A 125 -9.38 -1.50 -5.90
CA TRP A 125 -9.25 -2.95 -5.92
C TRP A 125 -8.08 -3.41 -6.79
N ASN A 126 -7.78 -2.72 -7.88
CA ASN A 126 -6.56 -2.95 -8.65
C ASN A 126 -5.29 -2.74 -7.80
N LYS A 127 -5.23 -1.69 -6.96
CA LYS A 127 -4.11 -1.51 -6.01
C LYS A 127 -4.06 -2.65 -4.98
N SER A 128 -5.20 -3.08 -4.47
CA SER A 128 -5.29 -4.20 -3.52
C SER A 128 -4.82 -5.52 -4.14
N PHE A 129 -5.17 -5.78 -5.40
CA PHE A 129 -4.71 -6.93 -6.18
C PHE A 129 -3.19 -6.93 -6.35
N ILE A 130 -2.60 -5.80 -6.73
CA ILE A 130 -1.14 -5.64 -6.90
C ILE A 130 -0.39 -5.87 -5.58
N LYS A 131 -0.95 -5.39 -4.46
CA LYS A 131 -0.32 -5.49 -3.12
C LYS A 131 -0.50 -6.87 -2.46
N ALA A 132 -1.43 -7.69 -2.93
CA ALA A 132 -1.77 -8.94 -2.28
C ALA A 132 -0.67 -10.01 -2.46
N LYS A 133 -0.03 -10.40 -1.35
CA LYS A 133 0.99 -11.46 -1.33
C LYS A 133 0.42 -12.88 -1.30
N LYS A 134 -0.77 -13.06 -0.72
CA LYS A 134 -1.41 -14.38 -0.55
C LYS A 134 -2.51 -14.59 -1.58
N LYS A 135 -2.61 -15.82 -2.11
CA LYS A 135 -3.58 -16.20 -3.15
C LYS A 135 -5.04 -15.84 -2.79
N PRO A 136 -5.60 -16.19 -1.61
CA PRO A 136 -7.00 -15.88 -1.31
C PRO A 136 -7.32 -14.38 -1.33
N ARG A 137 -6.41 -13.55 -0.79
CA ARG A 137 -6.55 -12.09 -0.82
C ARG A 137 -6.46 -11.53 -2.24
N ARG A 138 -5.57 -12.11 -3.06
CA ARG A 138 -5.39 -11.72 -4.46
C ARG A 138 -6.61 -12.09 -5.31
N ASP A 139 -7.17 -13.28 -5.10
CA ASP A 139 -8.35 -13.75 -5.83
C ASP A 139 -9.58 -12.91 -5.49
N ARG A 140 -9.80 -12.56 -4.21
CA ARG A 140 -10.86 -11.63 -3.81
C ARG A 140 -10.70 -10.25 -4.46
N ALA A 141 -9.52 -9.63 -4.31
CA ALA A 141 -9.27 -8.31 -4.89
C ALA A 141 -9.35 -8.31 -6.43
N ARG A 142 -9.02 -9.44 -7.07
CA ARG A 142 -9.23 -9.62 -8.50
C ARG A 142 -10.71 -9.61 -8.84
N TRP A 143 -11.52 -10.40 -8.12
CA TRP A 143 -12.96 -10.48 -8.35
C TRP A 143 -13.61 -9.10 -8.22
N ASP A 144 -13.33 -8.37 -7.13
CA ASP A 144 -13.88 -7.03 -6.92
C ASP A 144 -13.42 -6.06 -8.01
N ARG A 145 -12.13 -6.10 -8.39
CA ARG A 145 -11.61 -5.27 -9.49
C ARG A 145 -12.34 -5.55 -10.79
N ASP A 146 -12.44 -6.83 -11.17
CA ASP A 146 -13.02 -7.25 -12.44
C ASP A 146 -14.51 -6.86 -12.49
N PHE A 147 -15.24 -7.04 -11.39
CA PHE A 147 -16.63 -6.58 -11.24
C PHE A 147 -16.80 -5.08 -11.51
N TYR A 148 -16.00 -4.22 -10.87
CA TYR A 148 -16.11 -2.77 -11.09
C TYR A 148 -15.60 -2.32 -12.45
N LEU A 149 -14.65 -3.05 -13.07
CA LEU A 149 -14.21 -2.76 -14.43
C LEU A 149 -15.31 -3.09 -15.44
N GLU A 150 -15.93 -4.26 -15.33
CA GLU A 150 -17.08 -4.66 -16.16
C GLU A 150 -18.23 -3.67 -15.99
N TYR A 151 -18.55 -3.28 -14.75
CA TYR A 151 -19.60 -2.31 -14.51
C TYR A 151 -19.29 -0.92 -15.10
N ALA A 152 -18.03 -0.46 -15.02
CA ALA A 152 -17.63 0.79 -15.65
C ALA A 152 -17.66 0.70 -17.19
N GLU A 153 -17.33 -0.45 -17.76
CA GLU A 153 -17.40 -0.69 -19.21
C GLU A 153 -18.84 -0.60 -19.71
N ASP A 154 -19.79 -1.22 -18.99
CA ASP A 154 -21.22 -1.12 -19.31
C ASP A 154 -21.76 0.33 -19.21
N LEU A 155 -21.25 1.12 -18.27
CA LEU A 155 -21.68 2.52 -18.07
C LEU A 155 -21.09 3.49 -19.11
N ILE A 156 -19.87 3.25 -19.57
CA ILE A 156 -19.12 4.17 -20.44
C ILE A 156 -19.22 3.77 -21.92
N GLY A 157 -19.28 2.47 -22.22
CA GLY A 157 -19.27 1.95 -23.58
C GLY A 157 -17.92 2.16 -24.28
N GLU A 158 -17.96 2.62 -25.53
CA GLU A 158 -16.78 2.66 -26.42
C GLU A 158 -15.60 3.49 -25.89
N GLU A 159 -15.86 4.53 -25.10
CA GLU A 159 -14.81 5.38 -24.51
C GLU A 159 -14.24 4.84 -23.18
N PHE A 160 -14.59 3.61 -22.79
CA PHE A 160 -14.22 3.01 -21.51
C PHE A 160 -12.71 3.00 -21.28
N GLU A 161 -11.93 2.44 -22.21
CA GLU A 161 -10.49 2.28 -22.02
C GLU A 161 -9.78 3.63 -21.82
N LYS A 162 -10.14 4.62 -22.62
CA LYS A 162 -9.61 5.99 -22.53
C LYS A 162 -10.03 6.68 -21.24
N SER A 163 -11.30 6.55 -20.84
CA SER A 163 -11.84 7.12 -19.60
C SER A 163 -11.18 6.50 -18.36
N LYS A 164 -11.06 5.18 -18.35
CA LYS A 164 -10.36 4.41 -17.33
C LYS A 164 -8.90 4.83 -17.23
N GLU A 165 -8.17 4.89 -18.35
CA GLU A 165 -6.77 5.32 -18.36
C GLU A 165 -6.60 6.73 -17.80
N THR A 166 -7.44 7.67 -18.24
CA THR A 166 -7.42 9.06 -17.75
C THR A 166 -7.62 9.12 -16.24
N VAL A 167 -8.67 8.48 -15.71
CA VAL A 167 -8.98 8.46 -14.28
C VAL A 167 -7.90 7.73 -13.49
N PHE A 168 -7.44 6.57 -13.95
CA PHE A 168 -6.44 5.77 -13.24
C PHE A 168 -5.09 6.49 -13.16
N ASN A 169 -4.70 7.21 -14.22
CA ASN A 169 -3.48 8.01 -14.22
C ASN A 169 -3.54 9.14 -13.19
N GLU A 170 -4.70 9.80 -13.04
CA GLU A 170 -4.86 10.83 -12.01
C GLU A 170 -4.88 10.25 -10.59
N LEU A 171 -5.50 9.09 -10.39
CA LEU A 171 -5.52 8.40 -9.10
C LEU A 171 -4.18 7.78 -8.72
N ASP A 172 -3.33 7.40 -9.67
CA ASP A 172 -2.00 6.86 -9.39
C ASP A 172 -1.04 7.89 -8.75
N ASN A 173 -1.42 9.18 -8.75
CA ASN A 173 -0.75 10.22 -7.97
C ASN A 173 -1.01 10.11 -6.46
N ILE A 174 -1.93 9.26 -6.01
CA ILE A 174 -2.19 8.99 -4.59
C ILE A 174 -1.10 8.03 -4.07
N ILE A 175 -0.03 8.59 -3.52
CA ILE A 175 1.12 7.82 -3.03
C ILE A 175 0.91 7.44 -1.56
N GLN A 176 0.65 6.15 -1.30
CA GLN A 176 0.61 5.60 0.06
C GLN A 176 2.05 5.35 0.55
N ALA A 177 2.40 6.00 1.68
CA ALA A 177 3.72 6.56 1.95
C ALA A 177 4.91 5.61 2.25
N SER A 178 4.74 4.28 2.26
CA SER A 178 5.90 3.39 2.52
C SER A 178 6.51 2.78 1.26
N SER A 179 5.71 2.50 0.21
CA SER A 179 6.20 1.74 -0.94
C SER A 179 7.25 2.48 -1.76
N ALA A 180 7.21 3.81 -1.82
CA ALA A 180 8.20 4.59 -2.56
C ALA A 180 9.55 4.58 -1.86
N ILE A 181 9.57 4.83 -0.54
CA ILE A 181 10.78 4.81 0.28
C ILE A 181 11.34 3.38 0.36
N GLU A 182 10.50 2.38 0.58
CA GLU A 182 10.88 0.97 0.55
C GLU A 182 11.48 0.56 -0.80
N ASN A 183 10.94 1.06 -1.91
CA ASN A 183 11.47 0.79 -3.24
C ASN A 183 12.87 1.39 -3.43
N ILE A 184 13.05 2.67 -3.07
CA ILE A 184 14.37 3.31 -3.11
C ILE A 184 15.35 2.58 -2.22
N ASN A 185 14.97 2.25 -0.98
CA ASN A 185 15.81 1.50 -0.06
C ASN A 185 16.17 0.12 -0.63
N SER A 186 15.23 -0.59 -1.26
CA SER A 186 15.50 -1.87 -1.90
C SER A 186 16.47 -1.74 -3.08
N ILE A 187 16.47 -0.64 -3.82
CA ILE A 187 17.39 -0.38 -4.94
C ILE A 187 18.76 0.05 -4.42
N LEU A 188 18.81 0.81 -3.34
CA LEU A 188 20.04 1.29 -2.72
C LEU A 188 20.79 0.17 -1.98
N ARG A 189 20.04 -0.76 -1.35
CA ARG A 189 20.59 -1.80 -0.47
C ARG A 189 21.72 -2.64 -1.08
N PRO A 190 21.65 -3.13 -2.33
CA PRO A 190 22.78 -3.84 -2.94
C PRO A 190 24.10 -3.07 -2.92
N TYR A 191 24.04 -1.74 -3.10
CA TYR A 191 25.22 -0.88 -3.05
C TYR A 191 25.72 -0.66 -1.62
N LEU A 192 24.80 -0.53 -0.65
CA LEU A 192 25.16 -0.42 0.77
C LEU A 192 25.81 -1.70 1.29
N ASP A 193 25.27 -2.86 0.90
CA ASP A 193 25.78 -4.16 1.33
C ASP A 193 27.19 -4.39 0.74
N SER A 194 27.42 -4.01 -0.52
CA SER A 194 28.75 -4.09 -1.15
C SER A 194 29.79 -3.16 -0.52
N SER A 195 29.35 -2.06 0.10
CA SER A 195 30.21 -1.09 0.80
C SER A 195 30.29 -1.37 2.31
N ARG A 196 29.76 -2.50 2.80
CA ARG A 196 29.67 -2.81 4.25
C ARG A 196 29.03 -1.69 5.05
N SER A 197 28.02 -1.03 4.48
CA SER A 197 27.36 0.15 5.04
C SER A 197 28.25 1.37 5.27
N GLN A 198 29.49 1.38 4.75
CA GLN A 198 30.34 2.56 4.72
C GLN A 198 29.98 3.41 3.51
N THR A 199 28.95 4.26 3.67
CA THR A 199 28.52 5.19 2.61
C THR A 199 28.74 6.63 3.00
N THR A 200 29.11 7.43 2.02
CA THR A 200 29.31 8.87 2.18
C THR A 200 28.18 9.65 1.50
N GLN A 201 28.03 10.92 1.84
CA GLN A 201 27.02 11.77 1.22
C GLN A 201 27.29 11.94 -0.30
N GLU A 202 28.55 11.95 -0.71
CA GLU A 202 28.96 12.03 -2.11
C GLU A 202 28.48 10.81 -2.90
N PHE A 203 28.62 9.61 -2.32
CA PHE A 203 28.06 8.39 -2.92
C PHE A 203 26.54 8.50 -3.08
N LEU A 204 25.83 8.94 -2.05
CA LEU A 204 24.37 9.09 -2.10
C LEU A 204 23.93 10.12 -3.15
N ASN A 205 24.70 11.21 -3.32
CA ASN A 205 24.44 12.21 -4.35
C ASN A 205 24.59 11.63 -5.77
N ILE A 206 25.64 10.83 -6.01
CA ILE A 206 25.85 10.15 -7.28
C ILE A 206 24.75 9.11 -7.51
N PHE A 207 24.40 8.32 -6.49
CA PHE A 207 23.32 7.35 -6.58
C PHE A 207 21.99 8.02 -6.91
N MET A 208 21.66 9.12 -6.25
CA MET A 208 20.44 9.90 -6.53
C MET A 208 20.44 10.40 -7.98
N PHE A 209 21.56 10.93 -8.47
CA PHE A 209 21.70 11.37 -9.86
C PHE A 209 21.50 10.20 -10.82
N TYR A 210 22.24 9.10 -10.64
CA TYR A 210 22.11 7.89 -11.44
C TYR A 210 20.68 7.36 -11.45
N HIS A 211 20.06 7.24 -10.28
CA HIS A 211 18.71 6.71 -10.13
C HIS A 211 17.70 7.54 -10.94
N ASN A 212 17.78 8.87 -10.85
CA ASN A 212 16.83 9.75 -11.52
C ASN A 212 16.98 9.81 -13.05
N HIS A 213 18.17 9.49 -13.57
CA HIS A 213 18.49 9.61 -14.99
C HIS A 213 18.67 8.27 -15.73
N ARG A 214 18.71 7.13 -15.02
CA ARG A 214 18.74 5.81 -15.65
C ARG A 214 17.38 5.45 -16.24
N ARG A 215 17.37 4.77 -17.38
CA ARG A 215 16.14 4.22 -17.97
C ARG A 215 15.71 2.94 -17.28
N TYR A 216 14.41 2.76 -17.09
CA TYR A 216 13.85 1.47 -16.67
C TYR A 216 13.99 0.44 -17.79
N LYS A 217 14.43 -0.77 -17.44
CA LYS A 217 14.64 -1.87 -18.40
C LYS A 217 13.37 -2.66 -18.69
N ASP A 218 12.39 -2.63 -17.78
CA ASP A 218 11.19 -3.45 -17.85
C ASP A 218 10.00 -2.79 -17.14
N GLY A 219 8.81 -3.39 -17.31
CA GLY A 219 7.54 -2.97 -16.72
C GLY A 219 6.88 -1.79 -17.42
N LYS A 220 5.82 -1.24 -16.82
CA LYS A 220 5.01 -0.12 -17.38
C LYS A 220 5.83 1.13 -17.71
N ARG A 221 7.01 1.29 -17.09
CA ARG A 221 7.88 2.46 -17.23
C ARG A 221 9.07 2.20 -18.15
N LYS A 222 9.13 1.04 -18.81
CA LYS A 222 10.23 0.64 -19.69
C LYS A 222 10.59 1.75 -20.68
N GLY A 223 11.88 2.06 -20.78
CA GLY A 223 12.42 3.11 -21.64
C GLY A 223 12.37 4.53 -21.07
N LYS A 224 11.58 4.79 -20.00
CA LYS A 224 11.52 6.09 -19.34
C LYS A 224 12.52 6.19 -18.18
N THR A 225 12.97 7.41 -17.84
CA THR A 225 13.71 7.72 -16.61
C THR A 225 12.77 8.22 -15.52
N PRO A 226 13.11 8.11 -14.22
CA PRO A 226 12.31 8.71 -13.17
C PRO A 226 12.10 10.22 -13.35
N MET A 227 13.12 10.94 -13.83
CA MET A 227 13.00 12.37 -14.09
C MET A 227 12.01 12.67 -15.22
N GLU A 228 12.03 11.90 -16.33
CA GLU A 228 11.04 12.03 -17.41
C GLU A 228 9.60 11.83 -16.92
N ILE A 229 9.41 10.88 -16.00
CA ILE A 229 8.09 10.62 -15.41
C ILE A 229 7.66 11.76 -14.50
N PHE A 230 8.60 12.32 -13.73
CA PHE A 230 8.32 13.38 -12.77
C PHE A 230 8.06 14.74 -13.44
N THR A 231 8.83 15.09 -14.47
CA THR A 231 8.76 16.41 -15.12
C THR A 231 7.95 16.42 -16.41
N GLY A 232 7.70 15.25 -17.01
CA GLY A 232 7.14 15.14 -18.36
C GLY A 232 8.10 15.55 -19.48
N GLN A 233 9.34 15.95 -19.15
CA GLN A 233 10.34 16.38 -20.14
C GLN A 233 11.22 15.20 -20.54
N LYS A 234 11.41 15.01 -21.84
CA LYS A 234 12.22 13.93 -22.38
C LYS A 234 13.70 14.16 -22.08
N GLN A 235 14.38 13.10 -21.63
CA GLN A 235 15.83 13.09 -21.46
C GLN A 235 16.45 12.56 -22.75
N GLU A 236 17.19 13.38 -23.48
CA GLU A 236 17.81 12.94 -24.75
C GLU A 236 19.12 12.18 -24.53
N LYS A 237 19.94 12.63 -23.59
CA LYS A 237 21.27 12.08 -23.31
C LYS A 237 21.26 10.90 -22.32
N ASP A 238 22.28 10.05 -22.39
CA ASP A 238 22.52 9.06 -21.35
C ASP A 238 22.92 9.74 -20.02
N TRP A 239 22.67 9.06 -18.90
CA TRP A 239 22.98 9.61 -17.57
C TRP A 239 24.47 9.87 -17.37
N ILE A 240 25.36 9.10 -18.01
CA ILE A 240 26.81 9.35 -17.93
C ILE A 240 27.15 10.67 -18.63
N GLU A 241 26.63 10.89 -19.83
CA GLU A 241 26.84 12.14 -20.58
C GLU A 241 26.33 13.34 -19.79
N LEU A 242 25.14 13.24 -19.19
CA LEU A 242 24.60 14.30 -18.32
C LEU A 242 25.49 14.59 -17.12
N LEU A 243 26.07 13.55 -16.51
CA LEU A 243 26.97 13.70 -15.38
C LEU A 243 28.28 14.40 -15.80
N LEU A 244 28.85 14.00 -16.95
CA LEU A 244 30.07 14.59 -17.49
C LEU A 244 29.85 16.06 -17.84
N ASP A 245 28.74 16.39 -18.53
CA ASP A 245 28.35 17.77 -18.83
C ASP A 245 28.27 18.63 -17.55
N ASP A 246 27.69 18.09 -16.48
CA ASP A 246 27.56 18.80 -15.20
C ASP A 246 28.89 18.97 -14.47
N VAL A 247 29.79 17.99 -14.59
CA VAL A 247 31.16 18.08 -14.04
C VAL A 247 31.95 19.14 -14.79
N GLU A 248 31.93 19.13 -16.12
CA GLU A 248 32.64 20.10 -16.97
C GLU A 248 32.13 21.53 -16.73
N LYS A 249 30.82 21.73 -16.60
CA LYS A 249 30.26 23.06 -16.25
C LYS A 249 30.76 23.58 -14.90
N LYS A 250 30.94 22.70 -13.91
CA LYS A 250 31.40 23.08 -12.56
C LYS A 250 32.92 23.20 -12.48
N LYS A 251 33.65 22.41 -13.27
CA LYS A 251 35.10 22.36 -13.35
C LYS A 251 35.51 22.11 -14.80
N PRO A 252 35.68 23.19 -15.60
CA PRO A 252 36.00 23.09 -17.02
C PRO A 252 37.27 22.29 -17.32
N ASP A 253 38.25 22.35 -16.41
CA ASP A 253 39.54 21.66 -16.57
C ASP A 253 39.58 20.28 -15.89
N PHE A 254 38.44 19.69 -15.52
CA PHE A 254 38.42 18.40 -14.80
C PHE A 254 38.94 17.22 -15.64
N PHE A 255 38.76 17.30 -16.96
CA PHE A 255 39.14 16.23 -17.91
C PHE A 255 40.34 16.59 -18.80
N LEU A 256 40.93 17.77 -18.61
CA LEU A 256 42.19 18.20 -19.24
C LEU A 256 43.40 17.72 -18.42
#